data_AF-A0A7Y2DQ72-F1
#
_entry.id   AF-A0A7Y2DQ72-F1
#
_cell.length_a   1.000
_cell.length_b   1.000
_cell.length_c   1.000
_cell.angle_alpha   90.00
_cell.angle_beta   90.00
_cell.angle_gamma   90.00
#
_symmetry.space_group_name_H-M   'P 1'
#
loop_
_entity.id
_entity.type
_entity.pdbx_description
1 polymer ?
#
loop_
_entity_poly.entity_id
_entity_poly.type
_entity_poly.pdbx_seq_one_letter_code
_entity_poly.pdbx_strand_id
1 'polypeptide(L)'
;MESRTARDSLAIIGRIAGRLAGFFAAIEQGHQLGITPGSHKELWTIDYSREIIPIVNTAFPWVYLLQIADAFEECDDLMVEAALLVDHGLEWTRTQQYLRSVARAIREQAPALTRERVPLELFEDHTPPIMPFRQLAELISAEGAREMTRCTTHVERVGGASLDNPLNDQQIEWIRRLTQGEKVIEIAHSTGYSERTLYRALGELWELLGVSGRNEAIALVAQKGWLDQVPLTG
;
A
#
# COMPACT_ATOMS: atom_id res chain seq x y z
N MET A 1 1.39 -4.36 25.43
CA MET A 1 1.35 -4.42 23.96
C MET A 1 0.21 -3.49 23.56
N GLU A 2 0.53 -2.26 23.17
CA GLU A 2 -0.49 -1.29 22.74
C GLU A 2 -1.18 -1.83 21.49
N SER A 3 -2.51 -1.73 21.42
CA SER A 3 -3.29 -2.15 20.26
C SER A 3 -2.96 -1.20 19.10
N ARG A 4 -2.29 -1.70 18.06
CA ARG A 4 -2.00 -0.96 16.82
C ARG A 4 -3.33 -0.49 16.22
N THR A 5 -3.42 0.78 15.78
CA THR A 5 -4.67 1.29 15.20
C THR A 5 -4.83 0.81 13.75
N ALA A 6 -6.06 0.74 13.25
CA ALA A 6 -6.33 0.38 11.85
C ALA A 6 -5.60 1.32 10.86
N ARG A 7 -5.43 2.59 11.25
CA ARG A 7 -4.67 3.59 10.47
C ARG A 7 -3.18 3.23 10.39
N ASP A 8 -2.59 2.79 11.49
CA ASP A 8 -1.19 2.36 11.52
C ASP A 8 -0.97 1.08 10.70
N SER A 9 -1.94 0.16 10.70
CA SER A 9 -1.91 -1.04 9.86
C SER A 9 -1.92 -0.69 8.37
N LEU A 10 -2.85 0.17 7.93
CA LEU A 10 -2.94 0.63 6.55
C LEU A 10 -1.67 1.38 6.10
N ALA A 11 -1.07 2.14 7.01
CA ALA A 11 0.19 2.84 6.78
C ALA A 11 1.35 1.90 6.44
N ILE A 12 1.48 0.80 7.20
CA ILE A 12 2.50 -0.22 6.99
C ILE A 12 2.27 -0.93 5.65
N ILE A 13 1.03 -1.33 5.38
CA ILE A 13 0.63 -1.95 4.11
C ILE A 13 1.01 -1.06 2.93
N GLY A 14 0.65 0.23 2.99
CA GLY A 14 0.93 1.19 1.94
C GLY A 14 2.43 1.35 1.68
N ARG A 15 3.24 1.43 2.74
CA ARG A 15 4.71 1.55 2.63
C ARG A 15 5.35 0.33 1.97
N ILE A 16 4.93 -0.87 2.35
CA ILE A 16 5.44 -2.12 1.77
C ILE A 16 5.03 -2.22 0.30
N ALA A 17 3.77 -1.92 0.00
CA ALA A 17 3.26 -1.91 -1.37
C ALA A 17 4.00 -0.90 -2.26
N GLY A 18 4.28 0.31 -1.77
CA GLY A 18 5.06 1.31 -2.52
C GLY A 18 6.49 0.87 -2.82
N ARG A 19 7.16 0.17 -1.90
CA ARG A 19 8.48 -0.44 -2.16
C ARG A 19 8.42 -1.48 -3.26
N LEU A 20 7.40 -2.34 -3.24
CA LEU A 20 7.18 -3.34 -4.28
C LEU A 20 6.88 -2.68 -5.63
N ALA A 21 6.06 -1.63 -5.65
CA ALA A 21 5.75 -0.87 -6.87
C ALA A 21 7.02 -0.29 -7.50
N GLY A 22 7.88 0.33 -6.70
CA GLY A 22 9.18 0.84 -7.16
C GLY A 22 10.09 -0.26 -7.71
N PHE A 23 10.10 -1.42 -7.06
CA PHE A 23 10.87 -2.59 -7.53
C PHE A 23 10.38 -3.07 -8.91
N PHE A 24 9.07 -3.27 -9.10
CA PHE A 24 8.54 -3.77 -10.38
C PHE A 24 8.61 -2.71 -11.49
N ALA A 25 8.47 -1.42 -11.14
CA ALA A 25 8.70 -0.33 -12.08
C ALA A 25 10.15 -0.30 -12.59
N ALA A 26 11.13 -0.59 -11.73
CA ALA A 26 12.53 -0.70 -12.15
C ALA A 26 12.78 -1.88 -13.11
N ILE A 27 12.11 -3.01 -12.89
CA ILE A 27 12.15 -4.16 -13.82
C ILE A 27 11.53 -3.78 -15.17
N GLU A 28 10.36 -3.15 -15.16
CA GLU A 28 9.70 -2.66 -16.37
C GLU A 28 10.59 -1.67 -17.15
N GLN A 29 11.21 -0.72 -16.45
CA GLN A 29 12.18 0.21 -17.05
C GLN A 29 13.37 -0.54 -17.65
N GLY A 30 13.86 -1.59 -17.00
CA GLY A 30 14.90 -2.47 -17.53
C GLY A 30 14.53 -3.07 -18.89
N HIS A 31 13.28 -3.53 -19.06
CA HIS A 31 12.79 -4.02 -20.35
C HIS A 31 12.72 -2.92 -21.41
N GLN A 32 12.28 -1.71 -21.04
CA GLN A 32 12.26 -0.54 -21.94
C GLN A 32 13.67 -0.14 -22.40
N LEU A 33 14.68 -0.38 -21.57
CA LEU A 33 16.10 -0.15 -21.86
C LEU A 33 16.78 -1.31 -22.60
N GLY A 34 16.03 -2.36 -22.97
CA GLY A 34 16.52 -3.45 -23.82
C GLY A 34 17.01 -4.70 -23.08
N ILE A 35 16.73 -4.86 -21.79
CA ILE A 35 16.89 -6.15 -21.12
C ILE A 35 15.82 -7.12 -21.66
N THR A 36 16.24 -8.29 -22.13
CA THR A 36 15.34 -9.31 -22.66
C THR A 36 14.35 -9.77 -21.58
N PRO A 37 13.03 -9.62 -21.79
CA PRO A 37 12.04 -10.09 -20.81
C PRO A 37 11.99 -11.61 -20.70
N GLY A 38 11.74 -12.10 -19.49
CA GLY A 38 11.50 -13.52 -19.25
C GLY A 38 10.06 -13.97 -19.51
N SER A 39 9.71 -15.15 -19.01
CA SER A 39 8.43 -15.81 -19.26
C SER A 39 7.41 -15.65 -18.13
N HIS A 40 7.83 -15.30 -16.91
CA HIS A 40 6.92 -15.24 -15.76
C HIS A 40 5.94 -14.07 -15.87
N LYS A 41 4.63 -14.40 -15.87
CA LYS A 41 3.53 -13.42 -15.87
C LYS A 41 2.85 -13.32 -14.51
N GLU A 42 2.72 -14.45 -13.82
CA GLU A 42 2.01 -14.56 -12.54
C GLU A 42 3.00 -14.50 -11.38
N LEU A 43 3.48 -13.30 -11.09
CA LEU A 43 4.55 -13.08 -10.12
C LEU A 43 4.11 -13.34 -8.67
N TRP A 44 2.80 -13.46 -8.42
CA TRP A 44 2.23 -13.78 -7.10
C TRP A 44 2.23 -15.28 -6.78
N THR A 45 2.84 -16.13 -7.62
CA THR A 45 2.85 -17.58 -7.44
C THR A 45 4.06 -18.06 -6.63
N ILE A 46 3.90 -19.22 -5.98
CA ILE A 46 4.99 -19.86 -5.24
C ILE A 46 6.11 -20.36 -6.18
N ASP A 47 5.78 -20.76 -7.41
CA ASP A 47 6.77 -21.27 -8.37
C ASP A 47 7.70 -20.15 -8.83
N TYR A 48 7.16 -18.99 -9.22
CA TYR A 48 7.97 -17.80 -9.47
C TYR A 48 8.81 -17.42 -8.24
N SER A 49 8.20 -17.42 -7.05
CA SER A 49 8.90 -17.07 -5.81
C SER A 49 10.09 -18.00 -5.56
N ARG A 50 9.93 -19.30 -5.78
CA ARG A 50 11.01 -20.28 -5.63
C ARG A 50 12.17 -20.05 -6.59
N GLU A 51 11.89 -19.61 -7.82
CA GLU A 51 12.92 -19.33 -8.83
C GLU A 51 13.72 -18.05 -8.53
N ILE A 52 13.10 -17.04 -7.92
CA ILE A 52 13.80 -15.78 -7.61
C ILE A 52 14.68 -15.85 -6.36
N ILE A 53 14.36 -16.68 -5.36
CA ILE A 53 15.12 -16.72 -4.10
C ILE A 53 16.60 -17.05 -4.31
N PRO A 54 17.00 -18.04 -5.14
CA PRO A 54 18.41 -18.29 -5.42
C PRO A 54 19.14 -17.09 -6.01
N ILE A 55 18.48 -16.30 -6.88
CA ILE A 55 19.04 -15.10 -7.51
C ILE A 55 19.23 -14.00 -6.45
N VAL A 56 18.18 -13.74 -5.68
CA VAL A 56 18.15 -12.72 -4.63
C VAL A 56 19.21 -13.05 -3.54
N ASN A 57 19.35 -14.32 -3.17
CA ASN A 57 20.36 -14.79 -2.21
C ASN A 57 21.82 -14.66 -2.72
N THR A 58 22.06 -14.40 -4.02
CA THR A 58 23.41 -14.03 -4.47
C THR A 58 23.84 -12.63 -4.01
N ALA A 59 22.87 -11.77 -3.70
CA ALA A 59 23.10 -10.38 -3.33
C ALA A 59 22.82 -10.10 -1.85
N PHE A 60 21.94 -10.88 -1.22
CA PHE A 60 21.50 -10.64 0.16
C PHE A 60 21.74 -11.86 1.05
N PRO A 61 22.21 -11.67 2.29
CA PRO A 61 22.38 -12.77 3.24
C PRO A 61 21.03 -13.33 3.70
N TRP A 62 20.99 -14.61 4.05
CA TRP A 62 19.78 -15.28 4.53
C TRP A 62 19.10 -14.59 5.71
N VAL A 63 19.87 -13.98 6.62
CA VAL A 63 19.32 -13.21 7.75
C VAL A 63 18.44 -12.06 7.25
N TYR A 64 18.90 -11.33 6.24
CA TYR A 64 18.12 -10.25 5.63
C TYR A 64 16.88 -10.77 4.92
N LEU A 65 17.00 -11.88 4.18
CA LEU A 65 15.85 -12.49 3.51
C LEU A 65 14.80 -12.97 4.51
N LEU A 66 15.21 -13.56 5.62
CA LEU A 66 14.30 -13.98 6.67
C LEU A 66 13.59 -12.79 7.34
N GLN A 67 14.27 -11.65 7.51
CA GLN A 67 13.63 -10.41 7.94
C GLN A 67 12.58 -9.91 6.92
N ILE A 68 12.87 -10.01 5.62
CA ILE A 68 11.86 -9.73 4.57
C ILE A 68 10.67 -10.69 4.70
N ALA A 69 10.92 -11.98 4.93
CA ALA A 69 9.86 -12.97 5.08
C ALA A 69 8.98 -12.67 6.31
N ASP A 70 9.59 -12.31 7.45
CA ASP A 70 8.88 -11.87 8.66
C ASP A 70 8.02 -10.62 8.37
N ALA A 71 8.58 -9.63 7.67
CA ALA A 71 7.85 -8.41 7.31
C ALA A 71 6.70 -8.66 6.33
N PHE A 72 6.88 -9.59 5.39
CA PHE A 72 5.84 -9.95 4.42
C PHE A 72 4.72 -10.77 5.05
N GLU A 73 5.02 -11.65 6.01
CA GLU A 73 4.00 -12.34 6.81
C GLU A 73 3.21 -11.36 7.68
N GLU A 74 3.89 -10.46 8.39
CA GLU A 74 3.19 -9.45 9.19
C GLU A 74 2.31 -8.57 8.29
N CYS A 75 2.80 -8.16 7.12
CA CYS A 75 1.99 -7.40 6.17
C CYS A 75 0.82 -8.20 5.60
N ASP A 76 0.97 -9.50 5.33
CA ASP A 76 -0.12 -10.39 4.91
C ASP A 76 -1.22 -10.43 5.98
N ASP A 77 -0.85 -10.61 7.25
CA ASP A 77 -1.78 -10.61 8.39
C ASP A 77 -2.51 -9.26 8.51
N LEU A 78 -1.79 -8.13 8.43
CA LEU A 78 -2.39 -6.80 8.42
C LEU A 78 -3.34 -6.60 7.24
N MET A 79 -3.00 -7.13 6.06
CA MET A 79 -3.87 -7.07 4.88
C MET A 79 -5.14 -7.91 5.05
N VAL A 80 -5.09 -9.03 5.78
CA VAL A 80 -6.30 -9.80 6.14
C VAL A 80 -7.20 -8.99 7.06
N GLU A 81 -6.64 -8.37 8.09
CA GLU A 81 -7.41 -7.56 9.04
C GLU A 81 -8.03 -6.33 8.37
N ALA A 82 -7.23 -5.62 7.57
CA ALA A 82 -7.67 -4.42 6.86
C ALA A 82 -8.66 -4.71 5.73
N ALA A 83 -8.73 -5.95 5.22
CA ALA A 83 -9.66 -6.33 4.15
C ALA A 83 -11.13 -6.05 4.50
N LEU A 84 -11.49 -6.06 5.79
CA LEU A 84 -12.85 -5.73 6.25
C LEU A 84 -13.18 -4.24 6.18
N LEU A 85 -12.16 -3.40 6.04
CA LEU A 85 -12.21 -1.96 6.21
C LEU A 85 -12.06 -1.18 4.90
N VAL A 86 -11.64 -1.85 3.83
CA VAL A 86 -11.39 -1.21 2.53
C VAL A 86 -12.10 -1.99 1.43
N ASP A 87 -12.65 -1.27 0.45
CA ASP A 87 -13.05 -1.89 -0.80
C ASP A 87 -11.79 -2.34 -1.54
N HIS A 88 -11.60 -3.64 -1.66
CA HIS A 88 -10.39 -4.22 -2.20
C HIS A 88 -10.66 -5.07 -3.44
N GLY A 89 -9.96 -4.75 -4.52
CA GLY A 89 -10.04 -5.48 -5.77
C GLY A 89 -9.13 -6.71 -5.81
N LEU A 90 -9.03 -7.28 -7.02
CA LEU A 90 -8.11 -8.36 -7.35
C LEU A 90 -6.63 -7.99 -7.06
N GLU A 91 -6.31 -6.69 -7.13
CA GLU A 91 -5.01 -6.11 -6.85
C GLU A 91 -4.55 -6.41 -5.42
N TRP A 92 -5.46 -6.27 -4.45
CA TRP A 92 -5.17 -6.56 -3.05
C TRP A 92 -4.84 -8.02 -2.85
N THR A 93 -5.68 -8.92 -3.39
CA THR A 93 -5.46 -10.36 -3.32
C THR A 93 -4.15 -10.78 -3.98
N ARG A 94 -3.80 -10.20 -5.14
CA ARG A 94 -2.54 -10.50 -5.85
C ARG A 94 -1.32 -10.03 -5.08
N THR A 95 -1.34 -8.81 -4.53
CA THR A 95 -0.25 -8.31 -3.68
C THR A 95 -0.11 -9.16 -2.42
N GLN A 96 -1.22 -9.52 -1.78
CA GLN A 96 -1.22 -10.41 -0.62
C GLN A 96 -0.61 -11.78 -0.95
N GLN A 97 -1.06 -12.40 -2.06
CA GLN A 97 -0.56 -13.70 -2.49
C GLN A 97 0.93 -13.66 -2.86
N TYR A 98 1.41 -12.53 -3.42
CA TYR A 98 2.82 -12.29 -3.65
C TYR A 98 3.62 -12.30 -2.33
N LEU A 99 3.20 -11.51 -1.34
CA LEU A 99 3.86 -11.43 -0.03
C LEU A 99 3.99 -12.82 0.60
N ARG A 100 2.88 -13.56 0.65
CA ARG A 100 2.83 -14.93 1.19
C ARG A 100 3.72 -15.90 0.42
N SER A 101 3.71 -15.83 -0.91
CA SER A 101 4.51 -16.73 -1.75
C SER A 101 6.01 -16.49 -1.59
N VAL A 102 6.43 -15.23 -1.51
CA VAL A 102 7.84 -14.86 -1.29
C VAL A 102 8.29 -15.26 0.11
N ALA A 103 7.53 -14.92 1.16
CA ALA A 103 7.87 -15.30 2.53
C ALA A 103 8.01 -16.82 2.68
N ARG A 104 7.05 -17.58 2.13
CA ARG A 104 7.10 -19.04 2.09
C ARG A 104 8.33 -19.57 1.36
N ALA A 105 8.63 -19.06 0.16
CA ALA A 105 9.78 -19.50 -0.63
C ALA A 105 11.11 -19.24 0.08
N ILE A 106 11.24 -18.10 0.76
CA ILE A 106 12.43 -17.78 1.58
C ILE A 106 12.59 -18.82 2.68
N ARG A 107 11.54 -19.11 3.45
CA ARG A 107 11.62 -20.08 4.56
C ARG A 107 11.89 -21.51 4.09
N GLU A 108 11.31 -21.93 2.97
CA GLU A 108 11.54 -23.25 2.36
C GLU A 108 13.02 -23.44 2.00
N GLN A 109 13.68 -22.39 1.50
CA GLN A 109 15.06 -22.45 1.00
C GLN A 109 16.13 -22.01 2.03
N ALA A 110 15.73 -21.33 3.10
CA ALA A 110 16.65 -20.89 4.15
C ALA A 110 17.33 -22.08 4.86
N PRO A 111 18.66 -22.02 5.04
CA PRO A 111 19.41 -23.01 5.81
C PRO A 111 18.82 -23.19 7.21
N ALA A 112 18.84 -24.41 7.73
CA ALA A 112 18.27 -24.72 9.05
C ALA A 112 18.88 -23.87 10.18
N LEU A 113 20.18 -23.55 10.08
CA LEU A 113 20.94 -22.79 11.08
C LEU A 113 20.57 -21.30 11.17
N THR A 114 19.86 -20.76 10.17
CA THR A 114 19.52 -19.33 10.12
C THR A 114 18.07 -19.04 10.51
N ARG A 115 17.27 -20.05 10.88
CA ARG A 115 15.80 -19.93 11.02
C ARG A 115 15.28 -19.25 12.29
N GLU A 116 16.15 -18.66 13.12
CA GLU A 116 15.67 -17.87 14.26
C GLU A 116 14.99 -16.59 13.76
N ARG A 117 13.77 -16.32 14.25
CA ARG A 117 13.04 -15.08 13.93
C ARG A 117 13.81 -13.88 14.45
N VAL A 118 13.98 -12.88 13.59
CA VAL A 118 14.58 -11.60 13.99
C VAL A 118 13.43 -10.59 14.15
N PRO A 119 13.33 -9.89 15.29
CA PRO A 119 12.29 -8.88 15.49
C PRO A 119 12.27 -7.83 14.36
N LEU A 120 11.07 -7.48 13.88
CA LEU A 120 10.84 -6.51 12.80
C LEU A 120 11.45 -5.12 13.08
N GLU A 121 11.59 -4.77 14.35
CA GLU A 121 12.18 -3.52 14.85
C GLU A 121 13.64 -3.32 14.43
N LEU A 122 14.33 -4.40 14.01
CA LEU A 122 15.70 -4.37 13.48
C LEU A 122 15.75 -4.25 11.94
N PHE A 123 14.61 -4.08 11.28
CA PHE A 123 14.56 -3.80 9.85
C PHE A 123 14.99 -2.35 9.60
N GLU A 124 16.31 -2.12 9.54
CA GLU A 124 16.84 -0.81 9.16
C GLU A 124 16.39 -0.45 7.73
N ASP A 125 16.12 0.84 7.52
CA ASP A 125 15.71 1.45 6.23
C ASP A 125 16.88 1.51 5.23
N HIS A 126 17.68 0.44 5.15
CA HIS A 126 18.84 0.36 4.27
C HIS A 126 18.56 -0.67 3.18
N THR A 127 18.14 -0.15 2.02
CA THR A 127 18.15 -0.95 0.78
C THR A 127 19.59 -1.39 0.52
N PRO A 128 19.90 -2.70 0.50
CA PRO A 128 21.28 -3.12 0.34
C PRO A 128 21.78 -2.76 -1.06
N PRO A 129 23.11 -2.59 -1.23
CA PRO A 129 23.66 -1.73 -2.27
C PRO A 129 23.53 -2.25 -3.70
N ILE A 130 23.24 -3.54 -3.93
CA ILE A 130 23.15 -4.12 -5.27
C ILE A 130 21.97 -5.09 -5.34
N MET A 131 20.89 -4.65 -5.98
CA MET A 131 19.79 -5.53 -6.36
C MET A 131 20.14 -6.20 -7.71
N PRO A 132 20.05 -7.54 -7.88
CA PRO A 132 20.25 -8.24 -9.17
C PRO A 132 19.14 -7.96 -10.21
N PHE A 133 18.88 -6.70 -10.55
CA PHE A 133 17.75 -6.26 -11.37
C PHE A 133 17.77 -6.91 -12.75
N ARG A 134 18.96 -7.08 -13.34
CA ARG A 134 19.10 -7.70 -14.65
C ARG A 134 18.62 -9.16 -14.63
N GLN A 135 19.10 -9.97 -13.69
CA GLN A 135 18.72 -11.38 -13.61
C GLN A 135 17.23 -11.54 -13.33
N LEU A 136 16.65 -10.67 -12.48
CA LEU A 136 15.20 -10.70 -12.24
C LEU A 136 14.41 -10.25 -13.47
N ALA A 137 14.87 -9.24 -14.20
CA ALA A 137 14.22 -8.80 -15.43
C ALA A 137 14.27 -9.86 -16.54
N GLU A 138 15.32 -10.69 -16.58
CA GLU A 138 15.44 -11.83 -17.51
C GLU A 138 14.51 -13.02 -17.14
N LEU A 139 13.96 -13.06 -15.92
CA LEU A 139 12.92 -14.03 -15.52
C LEU A 139 11.49 -13.50 -15.68
N ILE A 140 11.31 -12.21 -15.44
CA ILE A 140 10.00 -11.56 -15.41
C ILE A 140 9.62 -11.10 -16.81
N SER A 141 8.41 -11.43 -17.27
CA SER A 141 7.86 -10.85 -18.49
C SER A 141 7.49 -9.38 -18.29
N ALA A 142 7.52 -8.58 -19.36
CA ALA A 142 7.11 -7.17 -19.29
C ALA A 142 5.63 -7.01 -18.87
N GLU A 143 4.78 -7.97 -19.22
CA GLU A 143 3.39 -8.03 -18.78
C GLU A 143 3.27 -8.29 -17.28
N GLY A 144 4.01 -9.26 -16.75
CA GLY A 144 4.03 -9.57 -15.31
C GLY A 144 4.56 -8.41 -14.47
N ALA A 145 5.62 -7.74 -14.92
CA ALA A 145 6.15 -6.55 -14.25
C ALA A 145 5.09 -5.44 -14.18
N ARG A 146 4.47 -5.08 -15.32
CA ARG A 146 3.40 -4.07 -15.36
C ARG A 146 2.23 -4.42 -14.46
N GLU A 147 1.80 -5.68 -14.48
CA GLU A 147 0.64 -6.11 -13.69
C GLU A 147 0.93 -6.04 -12.19
N MET A 148 2.14 -6.42 -11.75
CA MET A 148 2.52 -6.26 -10.35
C MET A 148 2.71 -4.80 -9.95
N THR A 149 3.30 -3.95 -10.79
CA THR A 149 3.35 -2.50 -10.56
C THR A 149 1.94 -1.95 -10.36
N ARG A 150 0.99 -2.32 -11.23
CA ARG A 150 -0.42 -1.91 -11.12
C ARG A 150 -1.06 -2.34 -9.80
N CYS A 151 -0.90 -3.62 -9.42
CA CYS A 151 -1.46 -4.15 -8.18
C CYS A 151 -0.88 -3.45 -6.95
N THR A 152 0.44 -3.32 -6.90
CA THR A 152 1.15 -2.75 -5.74
C THR A 152 0.94 -1.24 -5.63
N THR A 153 0.88 -0.49 -6.72
CA THR A 153 0.48 0.94 -6.70
C THR A 153 -0.97 1.11 -6.26
N HIS A 154 -1.88 0.19 -6.60
CA HIS A 154 -3.25 0.25 -6.10
C HIS A 154 -3.28 0.06 -4.58
N VAL A 155 -2.61 -0.97 -4.05
CA VAL A 155 -2.52 -1.22 -2.60
C VAL A 155 -1.80 -0.07 -1.87
N GLU A 156 -0.74 0.47 -2.47
CA GLU A 156 -0.06 1.67 -1.96
C GLU A 156 -1.02 2.84 -1.85
N ARG A 157 -1.87 3.09 -2.84
CA ARG A 157 -2.88 4.16 -2.76
C ARG A 157 -3.91 3.89 -1.69
N VAL A 158 -4.39 2.65 -1.54
CA VAL A 158 -5.35 2.31 -0.47
C VAL A 158 -4.73 2.54 0.92
N GLY A 159 -3.50 2.08 1.13
CA GLY A 159 -2.78 2.25 2.40
C GLY A 159 -2.25 3.68 2.66
N GLY A 160 -1.81 4.37 1.60
CA GLY A 160 -1.18 5.70 1.64
C GLY A 160 -2.16 6.87 1.53
N ALA A 161 -3.26 6.72 0.80
CA ALA A 161 -4.33 7.73 0.82
C ALA A 161 -4.95 7.81 2.23
N SER A 162 -4.90 6.75 3.03
CA SER A 162 -5.33 6.78 4.44
C SER A 162 -4.34 7.52 5.36
N LEU A 163 -3.08 7.63 4.95
CA LEU A 163 -2.03 8.36 5.67
C LEU A 163 -2.01 9.85 5.34
N ASP A 164 -2.06 10.19 4.05
CA ASP A 164 -2.01 11.57 3.55
C ASP A 164 -3.33 12.31 3.67
N ASN A 165 -4.43 11.62 3.96
CA ASN A 165 -5.71 12.25 4.22
C ASN A 165 -5.74 12.83 5.66
N PRO A 166 -5.70 14.16 5.83
CA PRO A 166 -5.80 14.77 7.15
C PRO A 166 -7.24 14.73 7.69
N LEU A 167 -8.20 14.31 6.87
CA LEU A 167 -9.62 14.36 7.17
C LEU A 167 -10.08 13.08 7.86
N ASN A 168 -10.97 13.24 8.83
CA ASN A 168 -11.73 12.13 9.39
C ASN A 168 -12.97 11.81 8.52
N ASP A 169 -13.61 10.68 8.81
CA ASP A 169 -14.78 10.20 8.07
C ASP A 169 -15.93 11.21 8.04
N GLN A 170 -16.15 11.92 9.15
CA GLN A 170 -17.21 12.92 9.25
C GLN A 170 -16.96 14.12 8.33
N GLN A 171 -15.70 14.56 8.22
CA GLN A 171 -15.27 15.64 7.34
C GLN A 171 -15.33 15.22 5.87
N ILE A 172 -14.91 13.99 5.56
CA ILE A 172 -15.05 13.38 4.23
C ILE A 172 -16.53 13.36 3.81
N GLU A 173 -17.41 12.93 4.72
CA GLU A 173 -18.84 12.87 4.46
C GLU A 173 -19.46 14.26 4.23
N TRP A 174 -19.05 15.28 5.00
CA TRP A 174 -19.47 16.65 4.74
C TRP A 174 -19.06 17.12 3.33
N ILE A 175 -17.82 16.86 2.91
CA ILE A 175 -17.36 17.25 1.58
C ILE A 175 -18.10 16.47 0.49
N ARG A 176 -18.34 15.17 0.68
CA ARG A 176 -19.11 14.32 -0.24
C ARG A 176 -20.53 14.86 -0.45
N ARG A 177 -21.20 15.29 0.61
CA ARG A 177 -22.53 15.90 0.51
C ARG A 177 -22.50 17.28 -0.16
N LEU A 178 -21.46 18.06 0.11
CA LEU A 178 -21.23 19.31 -0.60
C LEU A 178 -20.94 19.11 -2.10
N THR A 179 -20.28 18.02 -2.53
CA THR A 179 -20.07 17.73 -3.97
C THR A 179 -21.37 17.32 -4.66
N GLN A 180 -22.28 16.67 -3.94
CA GLN A 180 -23.62 16.32 -4.41
C GLN A 180 -24.58 17.54 -4.48
N GLY A 181 -24.11 18.73 -4.08
CA GLY A 181 -24.88 19.97 -4.17
C GLY A 181 -25.75 20.25 -2.94
N GLU A 182 -25.61 19.48 -1.87
CA GLU A 182 -26.37 19.70 -0.64
C GLU A 182 -25.97 21.01 0.04
N LYS A 183 -26.95 21.66 0.69
CA LYS A 183 -26.71 22.93 1.39
C LYS A 183 -26.15 22.69 2.78
N VAL A 184 -25.29 23.59 3.24
CA VAL A 184 -24.69 23.54 4.60
C VAL A 184 -25.78 23.42 5.68
N ILE A 185 -26.92 24.09 5.52
CA ILE A 185 -28.04 23.99 6.47
C ILE A 185 -28.64 22.56 6.53
N GLU A 186 -28.74 21.87 5.40
CA GLU A 186 -29.28 20.50 5.33
C GLU A 186 -28.29 19.50 5.98
N ILE A 187 -27.00 19.68 5.70
CA ILE A 187 -25.91 18.92 6.35
C ILE A 187 -25.94 19.14 7.87
N ALA A 188 -26.05 20.39 8.33
CA ALA A 188 -26.08 20.73 9.75
C ALA A 188 -27.25 20.03 10.46
N HIS A 189 -28.46 20.15 9.92
CA HIS A 189 -29.65 19.53 10.48
C HIS A 189 -29.53 18.01 10.61
N SER A 190 -29.07 17.35 9.54
CA SER A 190 -28.94 15.88 9.53
C SER A 190 -27.82 15.33 10.42
N THR A 191 -26.83 16.15 10.78
CA THR A 191 -25.67 15.75 11.61
C THR A 191 -25.79 16.24 13.05
N GLY A 192 -26.91 16.90 13.41
CA GLY A 192 -27.15 17.43 14.75
C GLY A 192 -26.35 18.70 15.09
N TYR A 193 -25.71 19.33 14.10
CA TYR A 193 -24.98 20.57 14.27
C TYR A 193 -25.91 21.78 14.07
N SER A 194 -25.61 22.88 14.76
CA SER A 194 -26.16 24.18 14.35
C SER A 194 -25.46 24.64 13.06
N GLU A 195 -26.16 25.41 12.22
CA GLU A 195 -25.59 25.96 10.99
C GLU A 195 -24.31 26.76 11.26
N ARG A 196 -24.30 27.58 12.32
CA ARG A 196 -23.12 28.34 12.74
C ARG A 196 -21.95 27.45 13.17
N THR A 197 -22.23 26.34 13.86
CA THR A 197 -21.19 25.39 14.28
C THR A 197 -20.60 24.68 13.07
N LEU A 198 -21.44 24.27 12.11
CA LEU A 198 -20.96 23.61 10.89
C LEU A 198 -20.14 24.57 10.02
N TYR A 199 -20.54 25.82 9.86
CA TYR A 199 -19.71 26.82 9.15
C TYR A 199 -18.34 27.00 9.80
N ARG A 200 -18.26 27.00 11.13
CA ARG A 200 -16.97 27.07 11.83
C ARG A 200 -16.12 25.82 11.57
N ALA A 201 -16.71 24.64 11.70
CA ALA A 201 -16.02 23.38 11.44
C ALA A 201 -15.54 23.27 9.98
N LEU A 202 -16.33 23.76 9.02
CA LEU A 202 -15.91 23.87 7.61
C LEU A 202 -14.77 24.88 7.44
N GLY A 203 -14.78 26.01 8.18
CA GLY A 203 -13.68 26.96 8.20
C GLY A 203 -12.37 26.32 8.68
N GLU A 204 -12.41 25.63 9.82
CA GLU A 204 -11.28 24.87 10.36
C GLU A 204 -10.81 23.77 9.38
N LEU A 205 -11.75 23.14 8.67
CA LEU A 205 -11.47 22.16 7.62
C LEU A 205 -10.74 22.79 6.41
N TRP A 206 -11.12 23.99 5.98
CA TRP A 206 -10.41 24.70 4.90
C TRP A 206 -8.98 25.06 5.31
N GLU A 207 -8.80 25.53 6.54
CA GLU A 207 -7.47 25.83 7.10
C GLU A 207 -6.59 24.58 7.17
N LEU A 208 -7.14 23.46 7.66
CA LEU A 208 -6.45 22.17 7.71
C LEU A 208 -5.98 21.70 6.32
N LEU A 209 -6.80 21.95 5.29
CA LEU A 209 -6.49 21.60 3.91
C LEU A 209 -5.58 22.62 3.20
N GLY A 210 -5.30 23.76 3.83
CA GLY A 210 -4.51 24.84 3.22
C GLY A 210 -5.18 25.49 2.01
N VAL A 211 -6.52 25.51 1.97
CA VAL A 211 -7.32 26.03 0.86
C VAL A 211 -8.20 27.20 1.28
N SER A 212 -8.60 28.02 0.32
CA SER A 212 -9.30 29.29 0.57
C SER A 212 -10.82 29.13 0.70
N GLY A 213 -11.37 27.96 0.41
CA GLY A 213 -12.80 27.67 0.60
C GLY A 213 -13.32 26.43 -0.11
N ARG A 214 -14.65 26.29 -0.13
CA ARG A 214 -15.39 25.10 -0.57
C ARG A 214 -14.92 24.52 -1.91
N ASN A 215 -14.84 25.36 -2.95
CA ASN A 215 -14.57 24.86 -4.30
C ASN A 215 -13.13 24.33 -4.44
N GLU A 216 -12.17 25.01 -3.82
CA GLU A 216 -10.76 24.56 -3.78
C GLU A 216 -10.63 23.27 -2.98
N ALA A 217 -11.34 23.16 -1.85
CA ALA A 217 -11.34 21.95 -1.06
C ALA A 217 -11.95 20.76 -1.81
N ILE A 218 -13.10 20.95 -2.47
CA ILE A 218 -13.72 19.90 -3.29
C ILE A 218 -12.76 19.46 -4.40
N ALA A 219 -12.12 20.41 -5.09
CA ALA A 219 -11.16 20.11 -6.14
C ALA A 219 -9.94 19.35 -5.60
N LEU A 220 -9.38 19.76 -4.47
CA LEU A 220 -8.24 19.11 -3.82
C LEU A 220 -8.59 17.68 -3.39
N VAL A 221 -9.71 17.50 -2.69
CA VAL A 221 -10.13 16.20 -2.15
C VAL A 221 -10.47 15.23 -3.29
N ALA A 222 -11.07 15.72 -4.38
CA ALA A 222 -11.29 14.93 -5.59
C ALA A 222 -9.98 14.57 -6.32
N GLN A 223 -9.05 15.53 -6.48
CA GLN A 223 -7.74 15.29 -7.09
C GLN A 223 -6.91 14.26 -6.31
N LYS A 224 -7.01 14.30 -4.98
CA LYS A 224 -6.32 13.37 -4.07
C LYS A 224 -7.03 12.01 -3.94
N GLY A 225 -8.22 11.85 -4.52
CA GLY A 225 -9.00 10.62 -4.46
C GLY A 225 -9.57 10.30 -3.07
N TRP A 226 -9.63 11.29 -2.16
CA TRP A 226 -10.09 11.05 -0.78
C TRP A 226 -11.60 10.81 -0.67
N LEU A 227 -12.40 11.28 -1.64
CA LEU A 227 -13.86 11.03 -1.66
C LEU A 227 -14.23 9.57 -1.96
N ASP A 228 -13.33 8.83 -2.59
CA ASP A 228 -13.56 7.42 -2.93
C ASP A 228 -13.15 6.49 -1.79
N GLN A 229 -12.58 7.04 -0.71
CA GLN A 229 -12.30 6.31 0.51
C GLN A 229 -13.63 6.04 1.24
N VAL A 230 -13.89 4.77 1.50
CA VAL A 230 -15.05 4.33 2.30
C VAL A 230 -14.76 4.69 3.77
N PRO A 231 -15.73 5.25 4.52
CA PRO A 231 -15.57 5.49 5.95
C PRO A 231 -15.14 4.22 6.67
N LEU A 232 -14.15 4.32 7.57
CA LEU A 232 -13.83 3.25 8.51
C LEU A 232 -14.97 3.20 9.54
N THR A 233 -16.11 2.60 9.19
CA THR A 233 -17.17 2.34 10.15
C THR A 233 -16.64 1.38 11.21
N GLY A 234 -16.47 1.88 12.44
CA GLY A 234 -16.07 1.11 13.61
C GLY A 234 -17.10 0.09 14.07
#